data_AF-A0A094BSB9-F1
#
_entry.id   AF-A0A094BSB9-F1
#
_cell.length_a   1.000
_cell.length_b   1.000
_cell.length_c   1.000
_cell.angle_alpha   90.00
_cell.angle_beta   90.00
_cell.angle_gamma   90.00
#
_symmetry.space_group_name_H-M   'P 1'
#
loop_
_entity.id
_entity.type
_entity.pdbx_description
1 polymer ?
#
loop_
_entity_poly.entity_id
_entity_poly.type
_entity_poly.pdbx_seq_one_letter_code
_entity_poly.pdbx_strand_id
1 'polypeptide(L)'
;MALHAPPSPSLTCPSTPSEPGPGPSSASASSLAAALHKRAPQFTLSELNASDLAADPFHQFRGWYSAAQDSGVVSPETVCLSTAELPSGRVTSR
;
A
#
# COMPACT_ATOMS: atom_id res chain seq x y z
N MET A 1 -6.07 28.50 44.94
CA MET A 1 -6.97 28.67 43.78
C MET A 1 -6.31 27.97 42.60
N ALA A 2 -6.62 26.70 42.35
CA ALA A 2 -5.95 25.88 41.33
C ALA A 2 -6.81 25.84 40.07
N LEU A 3 -6.30 26.39 38.96
CA LEU A 3 -6.93 26.35 37.65
C LEU A 3 -6.58 25.03 36.98
N HIS A 4 -7.60 24.20 36.75
CA HIS A 4 -7.53 22.90 36.10
C HIS A 4 -7.48 23.10 34.57
N ALA A 5 -6.45 22.56 33.91
CA ALA A 5 -6.35 22.54 32.45
C ALA A 5 -7.23 21.41 31.86
N PRO A 6 -7.86 21.59 30.68
CA PRO A 6 -8.69 20.55 30.06
C PRO A 6 -7.83 19.41 29.49
N PRO A 7 -8.31 18.14 29.55
CA PRO A 7 -7.59 16.99 28.99
C PRO A 7 -7.62 16.98 27.45
N SER A 8 -6.48 16.65 26.85
CA SER A 8 -6.31 16.44 25.40
C SER A 8 -7.11 15.23 24.89
N PRO A 9 -7.68 15.28 23.67
CA PRO A 9 -8.35 14.11 23.10
C PRO A 9 -7.33 13.05 22.65
N SER A 10 -7.49 11.85 23.19
CA SER A 10 -6.74 10.65 22.83
C SER A 10 -7.07 10.24 21.39
N LEU A 11 -6.09 10.30 20.49
CA LEU A 11 -6.16 9.63 19.20
C LEU A 11 -5.99 8.12 19.43
N THR A 12 -7.11 7.41 19.62
CA THR A 12 -7.14 5.95 19.64
C THR A 12 -7.02 5.44 18.21
N CYS A 13 -5.81 5.00 17.83
CA CYS A 13 -5.64 4.06 16.72
C CYS A 13 -6.17 2.71 17.18
N PRO A 14 -7.17 2.08 16.53
CA PRO A 14 -7.48 0.69 16.78
C PRO A 14 -6.42 -0.16 16.09
N SER A 15 -5.27 -0.31 16.73
CA SER A 15 -4.40 -1.47 16.52
C SER A 15 -5.10 -2.66 17.17
N THR A 16 -5.69 -3.57 16.39
CA THR A 16 -5.97 -4.91 16.88
C THR A 16 -4.67 -5.70 16.89
N PRO A 17 -4.14 -6.12 18.05
CA PRO A 17 -3.11 -7.14 18.09
C PRO A 17 -3.82 -8.49 17.96
N SER A 18 -3.70 -9.13 16.80
CA SER A 18 -4.10 -10.53 16.67
C SER A 18 -3.06 -11.39 17.41
N GLU A 19 -3.39 -11.73 18.64
CA GLU A 19 -2.73 -12.77 19.43
C GLU A 19 -2.75 -14.11 18.65
N PRO A 20 -1.69 -14.95 18.70
CA PRO A 20 -1.67 -16.22 17.99
C PRO A 20 -2.57 -17.22 18.72
N GLY A 21 -3.75 -17.49 18.17
CA GLY A 21 -4.62 -18.56 18.66
C GLY A 21 -4.01 -19.97 18.44
N PRO A 22 -4.36 -20.96 19.28
CA PRO A 22 -3.84 -22.31 19.16
C PRO A 22 -4.29 -22.91 17.82
N GLY A 23 -3.31 -23.36 17.02
CA GLY A 23 -3.54 -23.79 15.65
C GLY A 23 -4.49 -24.99 15.56
N PRO A 24 -5.37 -25.04 14.55
CA PRO A 24 -5.89 -26.27 14.02
C PRO A 24 -4.96 -26.80 12.91
N SER A 25 -4.73 -28.09 12.98
CA SER A 25 -3.99 -28.96 12.07
C SER A 25 -3.90 -28.50 10.61
N SER A 26 -2.69 -28.68 10.06
CA SER A 26 -2.37 -28.71 8.63
C SER A 26 -3.46 -29.40 7.81
N ALA A 27 -4.41 -28.62 7.30
CA ALA A 27 -5.30 -28.99 6.22
C ALA A 27 -4.94 -28.08 5.05
N SER A 28 -4.35 -28.66 4.02
CA SER A 28 -4.13 -28.04 2.72
C SER A 28 -5.47 -27.48 2.24
N ALA A 29 -5.66 -26.17 2.39
CA ALA A 29 -6.83 -25.48 1.87
C ALA A 29 -6.69 -25.44 0.35
N SER A 30 -7.23 -26.51 -0.23
CA SER A 30 -7.47 -26.74 -1.65
C SER A 30 -7.84 -25.46 -2.36
N SER A 31 -7.31 -25.31 -3.57
CA SER A 31 -7.35 -24.21 -4.54
C SER A 31 -8.74 -23.66 -4.93
N LEU A 32 -9.78 -23.95 -4.15
CA LEU A 32 -11.17 -23.54 -4.34
C LEU A 32 -11.58 -22.37 -3.42
N ALA A 33 -10.82 -22.04 -2.38
CA ALA A 33 -11.03 -20.81 -1.59
C ALA A 33 -10.55 -19.54 -2.31
N ALA A 34 -9.77 -19.68 -3.40
CA ALA A 34 -9.31 -18.57 -4.23
C ALA A 34 -10.45 -17.94 -5.06
N ALA A 35 -11.58 -18.66 -5.26
CA ALA A 35 -12.64 -18.26 -6.18
C ALA A 35 -13.71 -17.30 -5.61
N LEU A 36 -13.65 -16.92 -4.33
CA LEU A 36 -14.66 -16.06 -3.68
C LEU A 36 -14.16 -14.68 -3.23
N HIS A 37 -12.92 -14.32 -3.52
CA HIS A 37 -12.48 -12.93 -3.38
C HIS A 37 -12.93 -12.17 -4.62
N LYS A 38 -14.06 -11.46 -4.54
CA LYS A 38 -14.46 -10.52 -5.59
C LYS A 38 -13.30 -9.55 -5.82
N ARG A 39 -12.76 -9.56 -7.03
CA ARG A 39 -11.68 -8.64 -7.45
C ARG A 39 -12.18 -7.21 -7.26
N ALA A 40 -11.39 -6.39 -6.58
CA ALA A 40 -11.76 -5.00 -6.34
C ALA A 40 -11.83 -4.22 -7.68
N PRO A 41 -12.76 -3.25 -7.84
CA PRO A 41 -13.02 -2.59 -9.12
C PRO A 41 -11.81 -1.95 -9.79
N GLN A 42 -10.81 -1.52 -9.02
CA GLN A 42 -9.57 -0.95 -9.57
C GLN A 42 -8.75 -1.96 -10.40
N PHE A 43 -8.88 -3.26 -10.12
CA PHE A 43 -8.16 -4.32 -10.83
C PHE A 43 -8.88 -4.79 -12.10
N THR A 44 -9.96 -4.11 -12.51
CA THR A 44 -10.66 -4.35 -13.78
C THR A 44 -10.49 -3.19 -14.76
N LEU A 45 -9.71 -2.17 -14.41
CA LEU A 45 -9.56 -0.95 -15.21
C LEU A 45 -8.60 -1.12 -16.40
N SER A 46 -7.52 -1.88 -16.21
CA SER A 46 -6.49 -2.09 -17.23
C SER A 46 -5.66 -3.33 -16.91
N GLU A 47 -4.90 -3.78 -17.90
CA GLU A 47 -4.02 -4.95 -17.81
C GLU A 47 -2.63 -4.58 -18.35
N LEU A 48 -1.60 -5.30 -17.90
CA LEU A 48 -0.22 -5.17 -18.35
C LEU A 48 0.38 -6.57 -18.48
N ASN A 49 0.84 -6.93 -19.67
CA ASN A 49 1.47 -8.21 -19.97
C ASN A 49 2.98 -8.06 -20.07
N ALA A 50 3.71 -9.17 -19.92
CA ALA A 50 5.17 -9.17 -20.06
C ALA A 50 5.65 -8.71 -21.46
N SER A 51 4.85 -8.95 -22.50
CA SER A 51 5.11 -8.47 -23.87
C SER A 51 5.06 -6.95 -24.02
N ASP A 52 4.39 -6.26 -23.09
CA ASP A 52 4.18 -4.81 -23.15
C ASP A 52 5.35 -4.03 -22.52
N LEU A 53 6.27 -4.74 -21.87
CA LEU A 53 7.41 -4.17 -21.17
C LEU A 53 8.60 -3.97 -22.11
N ALA A 54 9.18 -2.78 -22.07
CA ALA A 54 10.48 -2.51 -22.64
C ALA A 54 11.57 -3.30 -21.89
N ALA A 55 12.62 -3.69 -22.62
CA ALA A 55 13.76 -4.38 -22.02
C ALA A 55 14.53 -3.48 -21.02
N ASP A 56 14.60 -2.18 -21.30
CA ASP A 56 15.20 -1.19 -20.40
C ASP A 56 14.12 -0.56 -19.48
N PRO A 57 14.22 -0.71 -18.15
CA PRO A 57 13.26 -0.13 -17.21
C PRO A 57 13.21 1.40 -17.24
N PHE A 58 14.29 2.09 -17.61
CA PHE A 58 14.28 3.55 -17.71
C PHE A 58 13.46 4.02 -18.92
N HIS A 59 13.49 3.26 -20.02
CA HIS A 59 12.63 3.52 -21.18
C HIS A 59 11.16 3.27 -20.82
N GLN A 60 10.87 2.20 -20.07
CA GLN A 60 9.51 1.92 -19.59
C GLN A 60 8.97 3.06 -18.71
N PHE A 61 9.75 3.46 -17.69
CA PHE A 61 9.37 4.54 -16.79
C PHE A 61 9.11 5.85 -17.55
N ARG A 62 10.01 6.22 -18.47
CA ARG A 62 9.85 7.43 -19.29
C ARG A 62 8.58 7.38 -20.14
N GLY A 63 8.28 6.23 -20.76
CA GLY A 63 7.05 6.05 -21.52
C GLY A 63 5.79 6.30 -20.69
N TRP A 64 5.71 5.72 -19.49
CA TRP A 64 4.59 5.94 -18.58
C TRP A 64 4.52 7.36 -18.03
N TYR A 65 5.67 7.95 -17.70
CA TYR A 65 5.73 9.33 -17.21
C TYR A 65 5.27 10.34 -18.28
N SER A 66 5.64 10.13 -19.56
CA SER A 66 5.13 10.95 -20.67
C SER A 66 3.63 10.74 -20.88
N ALA A 67 3.15 9.49 -20.85
CA ALA A 67 1.71 9.21 -20.97
C ALA A 67 0.87 9.85 -19.85
N ALA A 68 1.40 9.92 -18.62
CA ALA A 68 0.76 10.61 -17.51
C ALA A 68 0.68 12.14 -17.74
N GLN A 69 1.73 12.75 -18.31
CA GLN A 69 1.70 14.17 -18.70
C GLN A 69 0.67 14.41 -19.81
N ASP A 70 0.68 13.59 -20.85
CA ASP A 70 -0.21 13.74 -22.02
C ASP A 70 -1.69 13.54 -21.66
N SER A 71 -1.98 12.68 -20.67
CA SER A 71 -3.33 12.46 -20.15
C SER A 71 -3.81 13.53 -19.16
N GLY A 72 -2.96 14.50 -18.82
CA GLY A 72 -3.30 15.61 -17.94
C GLY A 72 -3.33 15.26 -16.45
N VAL A 73 -2.55 14.27 -16.01
CA VAL A 73 -2.36 13.98 -14.58
C VAL A 73 -1.75 15.21 -13.90
N VAL A 74 -2.32 15.62 -12.76
CA VAL A 74 -1.81 16.76 -11.99
C VAL A 74 -0.52 16.34 -11.29
N SER A 75 0.57 17.08 -11.52
CA SER A 75 1.90 16.86 -10.91
C SER A 75 2.38 15.40 -10.97
N PRO A 76 2.60 14.86 -12.19
CA PRO A 76 3.03 13.47 -12.39
C PRO A 76 4.39 13.15 -11.74
N GLU A 77 5.17 14.17 -11.39
CA GLU A 77 6.44 14.08 -10.65
C GLU A 77 6.27 13.81 -9.14
N THR A 78 5.05 13.89 -8.61
CA THR A 78 4.79 13.71 -7.18
C THR A 78 5.12 12.27 -6.75
N VAL A 79 5.89 12.14 -5.67
CA VAL A 79 6.27 10.86 -5.10
C VAL A 79 6.05 10.85 -3.60
N CYS A 80 5.71 9.68 -3.05
CA CYS A 80 5.73 9.45 -1.61
C CYS A 80 7.06 8.78 -1.23
N LEU A 81 7.94 9.53 -0.57
CA LEU A 81 9.28 9.08 -0.21
C LEU A 81 9.28 8.49 1.21
N SER A 82 9.54 7.19 1.30
CA SER A 82 9.71 6.49 2.56
C SER A 82 11.18 6.39 2.98
N THR A 83 11.46 6.68 4.25
CA THR A 83 12.79 6.56 4.88
C THR A 83 12.67 5.81 6.20
N ALA A 84 13.77 5.27 6.73
CA ALA A 84 13.80 4.57 8.00
C ALA A 84 14.94 5.04 8.89
N GLU A 85 14.69 5.17 10.19
CA GLU A 85 15.70 5.49 11.20
C GLU A 85 16.50 4.23 11.56
N LEU A 86 17.83 4.35 11.75
CA LEU A 86 18.69 3.28 12.29
C LEU A 86 19.09 3.59 13.75
N PRO A 87 19.15 2.59 14.66
CA PRO A 87 18.94 1.16 14.43
C PRO A 87 17.47 0.73 14.55
N SER A 88 16.56 1.64 14.93
CA SER A 88 15.17 1.33 15.27
C SER A 88 14.37 0.70 14.11
N GLY A 89 14.78 0.97 12.87
CA GLY A 89 14.06 0.62 11.66
C GLY A 89 12.74 1.38 11.49
N ARG A 90 12.48 2.40 12.32
CA ARG A 90 11.21 3.13 12.30
C ARG A 90 11.06 3.87 10.97
N VAL A 91 10.02 3.53 10.21
CA VAL A 91 9.73 4.13 8.90
C VAL A 91 8.94 5.43 9.05
N THR A 92 9.27 6.42 8.23
CA THR A 92 8.49 7.63 7.99
C THR A 92 8.32 7.86 6.49
N SER A 93 7.19 8.43 6.07
CA SER A 93 6.91 8.70 4.65
C SER A 93 6.30 10.09 4.48
N ARG A 94 6.61 10.75 3.36
CA ARG A 94 6.12 12.09 3.01
C ARG A 94 5.93 12.23 1.51
#